data_AF-A0A260ZT84-F1
#
_entry.id   AF-A0A260ZT84-F1
#
_cell.length_a   1.000
_cell.length_b   1.000
_cell.length_c   1.000
_cell.angle_alpha   90.00
_cell.angle_beta   90.00
_cell.angle_gamma   90.00
#
_symmetry.space_group_name_H-M   'P 1'
#
loop_
_entity.id
_entity.type
_entity.pdbx_description
1 polymer ?
#
loop_
_entity_poly.entity_id
_entity_poly.type
_entity_poly.pdbx_seq_one_letter_code
_entity_poly.pdbx_strand_id
1 'polypeptide(L)'
;SMENFLGRPHCVIFVEPDRKFLVKKDLIDCSDLMEKANKILTEGCETPLHAKSSLLKLAQALQNIDLAHTPTAPVKIVTKYGKEEVLSFFEMDFLKATTWFSYYEEFAKLNIEERLELMQAIWHVFARLYKLSTAAMGKRRQMCEEQMLMISHDT
;
A
#
# COMPACT_ATOMS: atom_id res chain seq x y z
N SER A 1 22.73 15.58 -26.26
CA SER A 1 22.36 15.91 -24.86
C SER A 1 23.54 15.60 -23.96
N MET A 2 23.71 16.34 -22.85
CA MET A 2 24.73 16.12 -21.81
C MET A 2 24.69 14.68 -21.27
N GLU A 3 23.49 14.09 -21.20
CA GLU A 3 23.23 12.71 -20.76
C GLU A 3 23.94 11.66 -21.63
N ASN A 4 23.87 11.83 -22.96
CA ASN A 4 24.52 10.92 -23.92
C ASN A 4 26.04 11.08 -23.92
N PHE A 5 26.55 12.28 -23.60
CA PHE A 5 27.99 12.55 -23.53
C PHE A 5 28.61 11.98 -22.25
N LEU A 6 27.93 12.12 -21.13
CA LEU A 6 28.40 11.64 -19.81
C LEU A 6 27.96 10.21 -19.49
N GLY A 7 27.07 9.61 -20.29
CA GLY A 7 26.49 8.30 -20.04
C GLY A 7 25.65 8.24 -18.75
N ARG A 8 25.10 9.38 -18.32
CA ARG A 8 24.42 9.53 -17.02
C ARG A 8 23.04 10.18 -17.20
N PRO A 9 21.98 9.68 -16.52
CA PRO A 9 20.68 10.32 -16.54
C PRO A 9 20.73 11.73 -15.94
N HIS A 10 19.87 12.64 -16.43
CA HIS A 10 19.87 14.06 -16.06
C HIS A 10 19.91 14.31 -14.55
N CYS A 11 19.16 13.51 -13.78
CA CYS A 11 19.03 13.63 -12.34
C CYS A 11 20.31 13.35 -11.54
N VAL A 12 21.35 12.77 -12.17
CA VAL A 12 22.62 12.42 -11.51
C VAL A 12 23.84 13.06 -12.16
N ILE A 13 23.67 13.90 -13.20
CA ILE A 13 24.78 14.56 -13.90
C ILE A 13 25.62 15.44 -12.96
N PHE A 14 24.96 16.12 -12.02
CA PHE A 14 25.61 17.00 -11.04
C PHE A 14 26.06 16.27 -9.76
N VAL A 15 25.90 14.95 -9.70
CA VAL A 15 26.34 14.14 -8.56
C VAL A 15 27.82 13.79 -8.76
N GLU A 16 28.67 14.37 -7.92
CA GLU A 16 30.11 14.13 -7.92
C GLU A 16 30.40 12.72 -7.40
N PRO A 17 30.90 11.79 -8.24
CA PRO A 17 31.01 10.36 -7.89
C PRO A 17 32.04 10.09 -6.80
N ASP A 18 33.06 10.95 -6.67
CA ASP A 18 34.17 10.79 -5.71
C ASP A 18 33.86 11.36 -4.33
N ARG A 19 32.78 12.13 -4.17
CA ARG A 19 32.25 12.42 -2.84
C ARG A 19 31.56 11.18 -2.33
N LYS A 20 32.28 10.43 -1.49
CA LYS A 20 31.66 9.51 -0.52
C LYS A 20 30.80 10.34 0.42
N PHE A 21 29.60 10.70 -0.01
CA PHE A 21 28.55 11.06 0.92
C PHE A 21 28.33 9.80 1.76
N LEU A 22 28.78 9.84 3.01
CA LEU A 22 28.24 8.98 4.05
C LEU A 22 26.78 9.42 4.20
N VAL A 23 25.94 9.00 3.25
CA VAL A 23 24.50 9.12 3.38
C VAL A 23 24.19 8.25 4.56
N LYS A 24 23.99 8.89 5.72
CA LYS A 24 23.41 8.23 6.87
C LYS A 24 22.05 7.74 6.37
N LYS A 25 21.98 6.45 6.06
CA LYS A 25 20.71 5.84 5.67
C LYS A 25 19.85 5.94 6.91
N ASP A 26 18.94 6.90 6.91
CA ASP A 26 17.87 6.93 7.89
C ASP A 26 16.99 5.71 7.58
N LEU A 27 17.31 4.61 8.25
CA LEU A 27 16.53 3.39 8.17
C LEU A 27 15.24 3.63 8.94
N ILE A 28 14.12 3.27 8.33
CA ILE A 28 12.82 3.26 8.99
C ILE A 28 12.70 1.89 9.65
N ASP A 29 12.53 1.90 10.97
CA ASP A 29 12.21 0.69 11.70
C ASP A 29 10.74 0.32 11.43
N CYS A 30 10.52 -0.87 10.88
CA CYS A 30 9.19 -1.41 10.57
C CYS A 30 8.76 -2.51 11.55
N SER A 31 9.48 -2.72 12.66
CA SER A 31 9.19 -3.80 13.62
C SER A 31 7.77 -3.72 14.17
N ASP A 32 7.31 -2.52 14.55
CA ASP A 32 5.94 -2.27 15.02
C ASP A 32 4.89 -2.65 13.96
N LEU A 33 5.20 -2.38 12.69
CA LEU A 33 4.31 -2.70 11.57
C LEU A 33 4.20 -4.21 11.37
N MET A 34 5.32 -4.92 11.52
CA MET A 34 5.36 -6.38 11.48
C MET A 34 4.59 -7.01 12.65
N GLU A 35 4.68 -6.43 13.84
CA GLU A 35 3.91 -6.89 15.01
C GLU A 35 2.39 -6.74 14.78
N LYS A 36 1.96 -5.60 14.22
CA LYS A 36 0.55 -5.39 13.83
C LYS A 36 0.09 -6.41 12.78
N ALA A 37 0.90 -6.69 11.77
CA ALA A 37 0.58 -7.73 10.79
C ALA A 37 0.49 -9.12 11.44
N ASN A 38 1.45 -9.47 12.30
CA ASN A 38 1.44 -10.74 13.00
C ASN A 38 0.15 -10.94 13.79
N LYS A 39 -0.32 -9.90 14.47
CA LYS A 39 -1.61 -9.90 15.18
C LYS A 39 -2.78 -10.18 14.23
N ILE A 40 -2.90 -9.43 13.13
CA ILE A 40 -3.98 -9.62 12.13
C ILE A 40 -3.95 -11.04 11.55
N LEU A 41 -2.78 -11.54 11.21
CA LEU A 41 -2.62 -12.85 10.59
C LEU A 41 -2.90 -14.02 11.56
N THR A 42 -2.65 -13.82 12.86
CA THR A 42 -2.92 -14.78 13.92
C THR A 42 -4.40 -14.80 14.30
N GLU A 43 -5.04 -13.63 14.40
CA GLU A 43 -6.49 -13.50 14.65
C GLU A 43 -7.31 -14.03 13.46
N GLY A 44 -6.79 -13.89 12.24
CA GLY A 44 -7.39 -14.40 11.02
C GLY A 44 -8.43 -13.44 10.43
N CYS A 45 -9.26 -13.95 9.52
CA CYS A 45 -10.31 -13.15 8.90
C CYS A 45 -11.55 -13.03 9.79
N GLU A 46 -12.26 -11.91 9.71
CA GLU A 46 -13.56 -11.76 10.37
C GLU A 46 -14.56 -12.78 9.81
N THR A 47 -15.02 -13.70 10.67
CA THR A 47 -16.04 -14.70 10.34
C THR A 47 -17.42 -14.30 10.86
N PRO A 48 -18.53 -14.65 10.20
CA PRO A 48 -18.62 -15.59 9.07
C PRO A 48 -18.68 -14.88 7.70
N LEU A 49 -17.71 -15.16 6.82
CA LEU A 49 -17.75 -14.79 5.41
C LEU A 49 -17.74 -16.06 4.55
N HIS A 50 -18.90 -16.44 4.02
CA HIS A 50 -19.07 -17.64 3.19
C HIS A 50 -19.15 -17.26 1.72
N ALA A 51 -18.29 -17.85 0.89
CA ALA A 51 -18.27 -17.65 -0.54
C ALA A 51 -18.13 -18.98 -1.28
N LYS A 52 -18.62 -19.03 -2.51
CA LYS A 52 -18.55 -20.23 -3.37
C LYS A 52 -17.16 -20.51 -3.94
N SER A 53 -16.26 -19.53 -3.89
CA SER A 53 -14.87 -19.64 -4.35
C SER A 53 -13.96 -18.67 -3.59
N SER A 54 -12.67 -18.99 -3.49
CA SER A 54 -11.67 -18.13 -2.83
C SER A 54 -11.62 -16.73 -3.45
N LEU A 55 -11.77 -16.63 -4.78
CA LEU A 55 -11.75 -15.35 -5.48
C LEU A 55 -12.99 -14.50 -5.16
N LEU A 56 -14.18 -15.12 -5.08
CA LEU A 56 -15.39 -14.42 -4.66
C LEU A 56 -15.28 -13.96 -3.20
N LYS A 57 -14.67 -14.79 -2.33
CA LYS A 57 -14.39 -14.45 -0.93
C LYS A 57 -13.53 -13.20 -0.83
N LEU A 58 -12.44 -13.15 -1.59
CA LEU A 58 -11.53 -12.00 -1.65
C LEU A 58 -12.20 -10.74 -2.21
N ALA A 59 -13.05 -10.88 -3.22
CA ALA A 59 -13.80 -9.75 -3.77
C ALA A 59 -14.79 -9.18 -2.74
N GLN A 60 -15.50 -10.04 -2.01
CA GLN A 60 -16.41 -9.63 -0.93
C GLN A 60 -15.63 -9.00 0.25
N ALA A 61 -14.50 -9.58 0.63
CA ALA A 61 -13.63 -9.02 1.66
C ALA A 61 -13.17 -7.60 1.31
N LEU A 62 -12.74 -7.37 0.06
CA LEU A 62 -12.34 -6.04 -0.40
C LEU A 62 -13.48 -5.03 -0.30
N GLN A 63 -14.70 -5.42 -0.71
CA GLN A 63 -15.88 -4.57 -0.59
C GLN A 63 -16.22 -4.23 0.86
N ASN A 64 -16.13 -5.21 1.77
CA ASN A 64 -16.39 -4.97 3.19
C ASN A 64 -15.35 -4.04 3.82
N ILE A 65 -14.07 -4.23 3.47
CA ILE A 65 -12.98 -3.33 3.88
C ILE A 65 -13.26 -1.92 3.37
N ASP A 66 -13.61 -1.76 2.08
CA ASP A 66 -13.93 -0.45 1.52
C ASP A 66 -15.15 0.20 2.19
N LEU A 67 -16.18 -0.57 2.54
CA LEU A 67 -17.37 -0.07 3.25
C LEU A 67 -17.06 0.35 4.69
N ALA A 68 -16.26 -0.42 5.42
CA ALA A 68 -15.83 -0.08 6.76
C ALA A 68 -14.96 1.19 6.79
N HIS A 69 -14.26 1.45 5.69
CA HIS A 69 -13.38 2.60 5.47
C HIS A 69 -14.02 3.66 4.54
N THR A 70 -15.33 3.63 4.32
CA THR A 70 -16.00 4.71 3.58
C THR A 70 -16.24 5.88 4.52
N PRO A 71 -15.65 7.07 4.29
CA PRO A 71 -15.86 8.20 5.18
C PRO A 71 -17.28 8.74 5.04
N THR A 72 -17.85 9.12 6.19
CA THR A 72 -19.04 9.98 6.25
C THR A 72 -18.72 11.43 5.87
N ALA A 73 -17.43 11.79 5.80
CA ALA A 73 -16.92 13.13 5.55
C ALA A 73 -16.57 13.38 4.06
N PRO A 74 -16.59 14.64 3.59
CA PRO A 74 -16.22 14.98 2.21
C PRO A 74 -14.73 14.70 1.93
N VAL A 75 -14.43 14.34 0.68
CA VAL A 75 -13.07 14.08 0.17
C VAL A 75 -12.14 15.24 0.52
N LYS A 76 -11.04 14.97 1.23
CA LYS A 76 -10.04 15.98 1.58
C LYS A 76 -8.96 16.07 0.50
N ILE A 77 -8.61 17.30 0.13
CA ILE A 77 -7.47 17.56 -0.75
C ILE A 77 -6.21 17.59 0.10
N VAL A 78 -5.34 16.61 -0.10
CA VAL A 78 -4.02 16.55 0.53
C VAL A 78 -3.08 17.50 -0.22
N THR A 79 -2.73 18.62 0.41
CA THR A 79 -1.82 19.64 -0.16
C THR A 79 -0.37 19.53 0.34
N LYS A 80 -0.13 18.70 1.36
CA LYS A 80 1.20 18.42 1.92
C LYS A 80 1.50 16.93 1.80
N TYR A 81 2.69 16.61 1.33
CA TYR A 81 3.16 15.23 1.15
C TYR A 81 4.55 15.10 1.78
N GLY A 82 4.59 14.99 3.10
CA GLY A 82 5.81 14.88 3.89
C GLY A 82 6.09 13.45 4.35
N LYS A 83 7.15 13.29 5.14
CA LYS A 83 7.58 12.00 5.69
C LYS A 83 6.47 11.34 6.52
N GLU A 84 5.85 12.09 7.42
CA GLU A 84 4.81 11.57 8.33
C GLU A 84 3.57 11.11 7.56
N GLU A 85 3.11 11.89 6.58
CA GLU A 85 1.98 11.50 5.74
C GLU A 85 2.30 10.23 4.93
N VAL A 86 3.50 10.14 4.36
CA VAL A 86 3.94 8.96 3.61
C VAL A 86 4.00 7.72 4.50
N LEU A 87 4.57 7.82 5.71
CA LEU A 87 4.65 6.70 6.63
C LEU A 87 3.25 6.23 7.07
N SER A 88 2.34 7.17 7.33
CA SER A 88 0.95 6.85 7.66
C SER A 88 0.24 6.14 6.50
N PHE A 89 0.42 6.59 5.25
CA PHE A 89 -0.13 5.91 4.09
C PHE A 89 0.46 4.51 3.89
N PHE A 90 1.76 4.34 4.13
CA PHE A 90 2.43 3.04 4.07
C PHE A 90 1.86 2.07 5.10
N GLU A 91 1.69 2.52 6.35
CA GLU A 91 1.07 1.72 7.40
C GLU A 91 -0.35 1.31 7.01
N MET A 92 -1.18 2.26 6.58
CA MET A 92 -2.55 1.99 6.16
C MET A 92 -2.62 0.99 4.99
N ASP A 93 -1.81 1.18 3.95
CA ASP A 93 -1.76 0.28 2.81
C ASP A 93 -1.31 -1.13 3.20
N PHE A 94 -0.29 -1.22 4.04
CA PHE A 94 0.25 -2.49 4.52
C PHE A 94 -0.76 -3.25 5.36
N LEU A 95 -1.41 -2.59 6.32
CA LEU A 95 -2.43 -3.22 7.17
C LEU A 95 -3.66 -3.61 6.34
N LYS A 96 -4.10 -2.77 5.41
CA LYS A 96 -5.20 -3.07 4.49
C LYS A 96 -4.90 -4.31 3.64
N ALA A 97 -3.69 -4.39 3.08
CA ALA A 97 -3.25 -5.57 2.34
C ALA A 97 -3.23 -6.81 3.24
N THR A 98 -2.64 -6.71 4.43
CA THR A 98 -2.54 -7.82 5.39
C THR A 98 -3.92 -8.35 5.78
N THR A 99 -4.86 -7.46 6.10
CA THR A 99 -6.25 -7.82 6.39
C THR A 99 -6.91 -8.48 5.19
N TRP A 100 -6.74 -7.97 3.97
CA TRP A 100 -7.32 -8.59 2.78
C TRP A 100 -6.75 -9.99 2.51
N PHE A 101 -5.43 -10.18 2.66
CA PHE A 101 -4.77 -11.48 2.52
C PHE A 101 -5.21 -12.48 3.59
N SER A 102 -5.64 -12.03 4.78
CA SER A 102 -6.13 -12.94 5.83
C SER A 102 -7.40 -13.69 5.42
N TYR A 103 -8.17 -13.17 4.46
CA TYR A 103 -9.35 -13.85 3.89
C TYR A 103 -8.99 -14.95 2.88
N TYR A 104 -7.74 -15.03 2.41
CA TYR A 104 -7.31 -16.03 1.44
C TYR A 104 -6.92 -17.34 2.14
N GLU A 105 -7.71 -18.39 1.93
CA GLU A 105 -7.63 -19.64 2.70
C GLU A 105 -6.33 -20.40 2.45
N GLU A 106 -5.83 -20.38 1.22
CA GLU A 106 -4.59 -21.01 0.83
C GLU A 106 -3.38 -20.32 1.48
N PHE A 107 -3.45 -19.01 1.68
CA PHE A 107 -2.44 -18.26 2.42
C PHE A 107 -2.51 -18.51 3.93
N ALA A 108 -3.70 -18.73 4.48
CA ALA A 108 -3.89 -19.08 5.88
C ALA A 108 -3.31 -20.46 6.26
N LYS A 109 -3.03 -21.34 5.28
CA LYS A 109 -2.41 -22.66 5.50
C LYS A 109 -0.90 -22.60 5.75
N LEU A 110 -0.26 -21.50 5.34
CA LEU A 110 1.17 -21.29 5.57
C LEU A 110 1.45 -21.02 7.05
N ASN A 111 2.67 -21.30 7.49
CA ASN A 111 3.06 -20.91 8.86
C ASN A 111 3.14 -19.38 8.99
N ILE A 112 3.15 -18.87 10.22
CA ILE A 112 3.07 -17.42 10.44
C ILE A 112 4.31 -16.70 9.90
N GLU A 113 5.48 -17.33 9.97
CA GLU A 113 6.74 -16.81 9.46
C GLU A 113 6.69 -16.61 7.93
N GLU A 114 6.27 -17.63 7.18
CA GLU A 114 6.08 -17.59 5.73
C GLU A 114 5.08 -16.52 5.32
N ARG A 115 3.98 -16.37 6.09
CA ARG A 115 2.96 -15.35 5.83
C ARG A 115 3.52 -13.94 6.01
N LEU A 116 4.32 -13.72 7.05
CA LEU A 116 4.97 -12.43 7.29
C LEU A 116 6.01 -12.10 6.23
N GLU A 117 6.84 -13.07 5.82
CA GLU A 117 7.82 -12.89 4.74
C GLU A 117 7.13 -12.54 3.41
N LEU A 118 6.04 -13.24 3.08
CA LEU A 118 5.24 -12.93 1.90
C LEU A 118 4.65 -11.52 1.99
N MET A 119 4.11 -11.12 3.15
CA MET A 119 3.56 -9.78 3.32
C MET A 119 4.64 -8.72 3.15
N GLN A 120 5.85 -8.88 3.68
CA GLN A 120 6.97 -7.97 3.45
C GLN A 120 7.28 -7.80 1.96
N ALA A 121 7.17 -8.89 1.19
CA ALA A 121 7.51 -8.92 -0.22
C ALA A 121 6.39 -8.43 -1.17
N ILE A 122 5.10 -8.61 -0.85
CA ILE A 122 4.02 -8.46 -1.84
C ILE A 122 3.06 -7.30 -1.59
N TRP A 123 2.98 -6.76 -0.37
CA TRP A 123 1.96 -5.78 0.02
C TRP A 123 1.88 -4.57 -0.92
N HIS A 124 3.03 -4.09 -1.38
CA HIS A 124 3.14 -2.89 -2.20
C HIS A 124 2.57 -3.08 -3.61
N VAL A 125 2.56 -4.30 -4.13
CA VAL A 125 1.92 -4.64 -5.42
C VAL A 125 0.41 -4.48 -5.28
N PHE A 126 -0.16 -5.05 -4.22
CA PHE A 126 -1.57 -4.90 -3.90
C PHE A 126 -1.95 -3.43 -3.72
N ALA A 127 -1.19 -2.68 -2.90
CA ALA A 127 -1.43 -1.26 -2.65
C ALA A 127 -1.44 -0.43 -3.93
N ARG A 128 -0.49 -0.69 -4.85
CA ARG A 128 -0.41 0.00 -6.14
C ARG A 128 -1.61 -0.31 -7.04
N LEU A 129 -1.99 -1.58 -7.16
CA LEU A 129 -3.14 -1.99 -7.97
C LEU A 129 -4.45 -1.41 -7.41
N TYR A 130 -4.61 -1.45 -6.08
CA TYR A 130 -5.76 -0.89 -5.41
C TYR A 130 -5.88 0.63 -5.67
N LYS A 131 -4.81 1.41 -5.46
CA LYS A 131 -4.80 2.85 -5.75
C LYS A 131 -5.14 3.17 -7.21
N LEU A 132 -4.61 2.39 -8.16
CA LEU A 132 -4.95 2.55 -9.58
C LEU A 132 -6.44 2.30 -9.84
N SER A 133 -7.02 1.24 -9.24
CA SER A 133 -8.45 0.96 -9.38
C SER A 133 -9.31 2.06 -8.75
N THR A 134 -8.95 2.56 -7.56
CA THR A 134 -9.66 3.64 -6.87
C THR A 134 -9.60 4.94 -7.67
N ALA A 135 -8.43 5.31 -8.19
CA ALA A 135 -8.29 6.48 -9.06
C ALA A 135 -9.12 6.35 -10.35
N ALA A 136 -9.15 5.17 -10.98
CA ALA A 136 -9.97 4.91 -12.16
C ALA A 136 -11.47 5.02 -11.84
N MET A 137 -11.93 4.50 -10.71
CA MET A 137 -13.31 4.63 -10.24
C MET A 137 -13.67 6.09 -9.93
N GLY A 138 -12.80 6.83 -9.25
CA GLY A 138 -12.99 8.24 -8.93
C GLY A 138 -13.13 9.11 -10.19
N LYS A 139 -12.29 8.87 -11.20
CA LYS A 139 -12.41 9.52 -12.52
C LYS A 139 -13.73 9.20 -13.21
N ARG A 140 -14.14 7.91 -13.21
CA ARG A 140 -15.43 7.49 -13.79
C ARG A 140 -16.63 8.17 -13.11
N ARG A 141 -16.53 8.42 -11.80
CA ARG A 141 -17.57 9.10 -11.00
C ARG A 141 -17.45 10.63 -11.01
N GLN A 142 -16.51 11.21 -11.77
CA GLN A 142 -16.23 12.65 -11.82
C GLN A 142 -15.90 13.26 -10.44
N MET A 143 -15.32 12.46 -9.54
CA MET A 143 -14.95 12.88 -8.17
C MET A 143 -13.54 13.50 -8.10
N CYS A 144 -12.76 13.39 -9.16
CA CYS A 144 -11.41 13.95 -9.27
C CYS A 144 -11.23 14.57 -10.66
N GLU A 145 -10.66 15.77 -10.70
CA GLU A 145 -10.22 16.40 -11.95
C GLU A 145 -9.06 15.61 -12.58
N GLU A 146 -8.81 15.80 -13.88
CA GLU A 146 -7.88 14.97 -14.67
C GLU A 146 -6.46 14.88 -14.09
N GLN A 147 -6.03 15.91 -13.36
CA GLN A 147 -4.69 16.05 -12.77
C GLN A 147 -4.59 15.64 -11.28
N MET A 148 -5.68 15.13 -10.69
CA MET A 148 -5.68 14.70 -9.28
C MET A 148 -5.46 13.19 -9.16
N LEU A 149 -4.63 12.79 -8.20
CA LEU A 149 -4.38 11.39 -7.85
C LEU A 149 -5.12 11.05 -6.55
N MET A 150 -6.05 10.11 -6.61
CA MET A 150 -6.79 9.63 -5.45
C MET A 150 -5.92 8.62 -4.69
N ILE A 151 -5.40 9.01 -3.53
CA ILE A 151 -4.45 8.23 -2.74
C ILE A 151 -5.17 7.19 -1.87
N SER A 152 -6.40 7.47 -1.47
CA SER A 152 -7.33 6.58 -0.77
C SER A 152 -8.73 7.18 -0.80
N HIS A 153 -9.74 6.40 -0.40
CA HIS A 153 -11.06 6.94 -0.05
C HIS A 153 -11.09 7.43 1.41
N ASP A 154 -9.98 7.38 2.14
CA ASP A 154 -9.89 7.64 3.59
C ASP A 154 -9.24 9.00 3.88
N THR A 155 -9.97 9.93 4.52
CA THR A 155 -9.40 11.03 5.33
C THR A 155 -10.43 11.77 6.18
#